data_AF-A0A045IFV2-F1
#
_entry.id   AF-A0A045IFV2-F1
#
_cell.length_a   1.000
_cell.length_b   1.000
_cell.length_c   1.000
_cell.angle_alpha   90.00
_cell.angle_beta   90.00
_cell.angle_gamma   90.00
#
_symmetry.space_group_name_H-M   'P 1'
#
loop_
_entity.id
_entity.type
_entity.pdbx_description
1 polymer ?
#
loop_
_entity_poly.entity_id
_entity_poly.type
_entity_poly.pdbx_seq_one_letter_code
_entity_poly.pdbx_strand_id
1 'polypeptide(L)'
;MLEKIFAENDVRANVNRAAFENNGIRALDLMSSPGSGKTTVLGAALDEHADQFAIGVIEGDITTDLDAANGRGTQVSLLNNQHGFCAECHLDAPMVNRALAGAPDGVRRR
;
A
#
# COMPACT_ATOMS: atom_id res chain seq x y z
N MET A 1 22.31 -4.27 -15.13
CA MET A 1 21.10 -3.59 -15.65
C MET A 1 20.00 -3.58 -14.59
N LEU A 2 19.66 -4.72 -13.97
CA LEU A 2 18.74 -4.77 -12.81
C LEU A 2 19.22 -3.97 -11.58
N GLU A 3 20.50 -4.01 -11.23
CA GLU A 3 20.99 -3.29 -10.03
C GLU A 3 20.75 -1.78 -10.08
N LYS A 4 20.78 -1.17 -11.27
CA LYS A 4 20.46 0.26 -11.42
C LYS A 4 18.97 0.55 -11.20
N ILE A 5 18.09 -0.40 -11.54
CA ILE A 5 16.65 -0.28 -11.34
C ILE A 5 16.32 -0.38 -9.85
N PHE A 6 16.93 -1.34 -9.14
CA PHE A 6 16.75 -1.45 -7.69
C PHE A 6 17.34 -0.25 -6.93
N ALA A 7 18.51 0.24 -7.33
CA ALA A 7 19.10 1.42 -6.70
C ALA A 7 18.24 2.68 -6.89
N GLU A 8 17.66 2.88 -8.08
CA GLU A 8 16.71 3.98 -8.31
C GLU A 8 15.41 3.79 -7.51
N ASN A 9 14.91 2.56 -7.39
CA ASN A 9 13.76 2.25 -6.56
C ASN A 9 14.03 2.53 -5.08
N ASP A 10 15.22 2.22 -4.58
CA ASP A 10 15.62 2.49 -3.19
C ASP A 10 15.68 3.99 -2.88
N VAL A 11 16.21 4.79 -3.81
CA VAL A 11 16.19 6.26 -3.70
C VAL A 11 14.76 6.77 -3.58
N ARG A 12 13.85 6.27 -4.42
CA ARG A 12 12.44 6.65 -4.39
C ARG A 12 11.71 6.12 -3.15
N ALA A 13 12.06 4.93 -2.67
CA ALA A 13 11.52 4.37 -1.44
C ALA A 13 11.90 5.23 -0.23
N ASN A 14 13.11 5.80 -0.20
CA ASN A 14 13.52 6.75 0.84
C ASN A 14 12.71 8.05 0.80
N VAL A 15 12.38 8.56 -0.39
CA VAL A 15 11.48 9.71 -0.53
C VAL A 15 10.11 9.39 0.05
N ASN A 16 9.57 8.20 -0.22
CA ASN A 16 8.29 7.77 0.37
C ASN A 16 8.34 7.65 1.88
N ARG A 17 9.40 7.05 2.44
CA ARG A 17 9.59 6.96 3.90
C ARG A 17 9.57 8.34 4.54
N ALA A 18 10.35 9.28 4.01
CA ALA A 18 10.35 10.66 4.49
C ALA A 18 8.96 11.32 4.38
N ALA A 19 8.24 11.08 3.28
CA ALA A 19 6.88 11.59 3.13
C ALA A 19 5.91 10.99 4.16
N PHE A 20 5.96 9.67 4.41
CA PHE A 20 5.14 9.04 5.45
C PHE A 20 5.47 9.60 6.84
N GLU A 21 6.75 9.70 7.19
CA GLU A 21 7.22 10.24 8.47
C GLU A 21 6.78 11.69 8.69
N ASN A 22 6.95 12.55 7.67
CA ASN A 22 6.53 13.94 7.71
C ASN A 22 5.01 14.10 7.91
N ASN A 23 4.22 13.10 7.48
CA ASN A 23 2.77 13.07 7.67
C ASN A 23 2.33 12.32 8.93
N GLY A 24 3.28 11.85 9.75
CA GLY A 24 2.98 11.05 10.95
C GLY A 24 2.40 9.67 10.64
N ILE A 25 2.56 9.18 9.41
CA ILE A 25 2.05 7.88 8.96
C ILE A 25 3.11 6.82 9.26
N ARG A 26 2.66 5.68 9.82
CA ARG A 26 3.46 4.47 9.91
C ARG A 26 3.08 3.56 8.74
N ALA A 27 4.01 3.33 7.83
CA ALA A 27 3.80 2.46 6.68
C ALA A 27 4.36 1.06 6.96
N LEU A 28 3.61 0.03 6.59
CA LEU A 28 4.01 -1.38 6.66
C LEU A 28 3.90 -1.99 5.27
N ASP A 29 4.98 -2.61 4.80
CA ASP A 29 4.99 -3.37 3.55
C ASP A 29 4.85 -4.87 3.87
N LEU A 30 3.77 -5.49 3.37
CA LEU A 30 3.43 -6.89 3.59
C LEU A 30 3.66 -7.71 2.32
N MET A 31 4.92 -8.10 2.11
CA MET A 31 5.29 -9.02 1.03
C MET A 31 5.06 -10.48 1.44
N SER A 32 4.40 -11.26 0.59
CA SER A 32 4.35 -12.72 0.75
C SER A 32 3.97 -13.43 -0.55
N SER A 33 4.13 -14.76 -0.58
CA SER A 33 3.66 -15.61 -1.67
C SER A 33 2.14 -15.51 -1.90
N PRO A 34 1.65 -15.68 -3.14
CA PRO A 34 0.23 -15.79 -3.43
C PRO A 34 -0.44 -16.90 -2.58
N GLY A 35 -1.66 -16.67 -2.10
CA GLY A 35 -2.41 -17.65 -1.30
C GLY A 35 -1.94 -17.87 0.14
N SER A 36 -0.91 -17.15 0.63
CA SER A 36 -0.40 -17.32 2.00
C SER A 36 -1.27 -16.69 3.10
N GLY A 37 -2.46 -16.19 2.76
CA GLY A 37 -3.39 -15.58 3.73
C GLY A 37 -3.12 -14.12 4.10
N LYS A 38 -2.39 -13.33 3.29
CA LYS A 38 -2.16 -11.88 3.54
C LYS A 38 -3.47 -11.14 3.82
N THR A 39 -4.48 -11.38 2.98
CA THR A 39 -5.80 -10.74 3.09
C THR A 39 -6.51 -11.14 4.37
N THR A 40 -6.35 -12.39 4.83
CA THR A 40 -6.91 -12.86 6.11
C THR A 40 -6.26 -12.15 7.29
N VAL A 41 -4.93 -12.06 7.31
CA VAL A 41 -4.19 -11.35 8.36
C VAL A 41 -4.54 -9.86 8.35
N LEU A 42 -4.59 -9.24 7.17
CA LEU A 42 -4.98 -7.84 7.03
C LEU A 42 -6.40 -7.61 7.54
N GLY A 43 -7.35 -8.48 7.17
CA GLY A 43 -8.73 -8.40 7.64
C GLY A 43 -8.84 -8.46 9.16
N ALA A 44 -8.17 -9.41 9.80
CA ALA A 44 -8.15 -9.53 11.26
C ALA A 44 -7.50 -8.32 11.94
N ALA A 45 -6.40 -7.79 11.39
CA ALA A 45 -5.76 -6.59 11.92
C ALA A 45 -6.66 -5.36 11.81
N LEU A 46 -7.41 -5.23 10.70
CA LEU A 46 -8.40 -4.15 10.54
C LEU A 46 -9.56 -4.31 11.53
N ASP A 47 -10.08 -5.52 11.72
CA ASP A 47 -11.16 -5.80 12.68
C ASP A 47 -10.79 -5.38 14.11
N GLU A 48 -9.53 -5.58 14.52
CA GLU A 48 -9.08 -5.26 15.88
C GLU A 48 -8.73 -3.78 16.09
N HIS A 49 -8.33 -3.08 15.02
CA HIS A 49 -7.62 -1.81 15.13
C HIS A 49 -8.25 -0.64 14.34
N ALA A 50 -9.22 -0.87 13.47
CA ALA A 50 -9.85 0.19 12.66
C ALA A 50 -10.54 1.28 13.50
N ASP A 51 -11.03 0.94 14.69
CA ASP A 51 -11.65 1.91 15.61
C ASP A 51 -10.62 2.79 16.34
N GLN A 52 -9.35 2.37 16.36
CA GLN A 52 -8.27 3.02 17.10
C GLN A 52 -7.35 3.84 16.19
N PHE A 53 -7.22 3.44 14.92
CA PHE A 53 -6.32 4.06 13.96
C PHE A 53 -7.03 4.37 12.65
N ALA A 54 -6.68 5.49 12.03
CA ALA A 54 -7.01 5.72 10.64
C ALA A 54 -6.09 4.86 9.77
N ILE A 55 -6.64 3.82 9.14
CA ILE A 55 -5.87 2.86 8.34
C ILE A 55 -6.16 3.09 6.85
N GLY A 56 -5.09 3.09 6.06
CA GLY A 56 -5.13 3.06 4.60
C GLY A 56 -4.39 1.83 4.07
N VAL A 57 -4.92 1.22 3.02
CA VAL A 57 -4.34 0.05 2.36
C VAL A 57 -4.02 0.41 0.91
N ILE A 58 -2.81 0.10 0.47
CA ILE A 58 -2.39 0.22 -0.93
C ILE A 58 -2.20 -1.20 -1.45
N GLU A 59 -2.93 -1.57 -2.50
CA GLU A 59 -2.78 -2.88 -3.13
C GLU A 59 -2.46 -2.74 -4.62
N GLY A 60 -1.54 -3.58 -5.10
CA GLY A 60 -1.12 -3.63 -6.51
C GLY A 60 -1.56 -4.91 -7.24
N ASP A 61 -2.44 -5.72 -6.66
CA ASP A 61 -2.96 -6.93 -7.31
C ASP A 61 -4.30 -6.63 -8.01
N ILE A 62 -4.54 -7.32 -9.12
CA ILE A 62 -5.73 -7.20 -9.96
C ILE A 62 -6.89 -8.02 -9.37
N THR A 63 -6.59 -8.97 -8.46
CA THR A 63 -7.50 -10.09 -8.12
C THR A 63 -7.67 -10.29 -6.61
N THR A 64 -7.82 -9.22 -5.83
CA THR A 64 -8.18 -9.37 -4.41
C THR A 64 -9.51 -8.69 -4.11
N ASP A 65 -10.41 -9.46 -3.50
CA ASP A 65 -11.68 -8.97 -2.94
C ASP A 65 -11.40 -8.10 -1.70
N LEU A 66 -10.98 -6.85 -1.93
CA LEU A 66 -10.77 -5.83 -0.91
C LEU A 66 -12.06 -5.21 -0.37
N ASP A 67 -13.22 -5.73 -0.79
CA ASP A 67 -14.53 -5.38 -0.24
C ASP A 67 -14.55 -5.52 1.29
N ALA A 68 -13.79 -6.47 1.83
CA ALA A 68 -13.65 -6.66 3.27
C ALA A 68 -12.93 -5.50 3.98
N ALA A 69 -11.99 -4.79 3.34
CA ALA A 69 -11.33 -3.64 3.96
C ALA A 69 -12.16 -2.36 3.83
N ASN A 70 -12.79 -2.13 2.67
CA ASN A 70 -13.66 -0.98 2.44
C ASN A 70 -14.85 -0.93 3.43
N GLY A 71 -15.40 -2.09 3.83
CA GLY A 71 -16.49 -2.18 4.80
C GLY A 71 -16.12 -1.79 6.25
N ARG A 72 -14.84 -1.58 6.55
CA ARG A 72 -14.31 -1.34 7.92
C ARG A 72 -13.83 0.10 8.13
N GLY A 73 -14.34 1.05 7.34
CA GLY A 73 -13.90 2.45 7.39
C GLY A 73 -12.45 2.67 6.94
N THR A 74 -11.83 1.65 6.33
CA THR A 74 -10.46 1.69 5.80
C THR A 74 -10.49 2.19 4.37
N GLN A 75 -9.53 3.04 4.02
CA GLN A 75 -9.41 3.52 2.64
C GLN A 75 -8.49 2.61 1.84
N VAL A 76 -8.99 2.12 0.72
CA VAL A 76 -8.23 1.24 -0.16
C VAL A 76 -7.88 1.98 -1.45
N SER A 77 -6.59 2.08 -1.75
CA SER A 77 -6.08 2.53 -3.04
C SER A 77 -5.66 1.32 -3.88
N LEU A 78 -6.44 1.02 -4.92
CA LEU A 78 -6.14 -0.02 -5.89
C LEU A 78 -5.31 0.57 -7.03
N LEU A 79 -4.09 0.06 -7.20
CA LEU A 79 -3.21 0.46 -8.30
C LEU A 79 -3.29 -0.57 -9.42
N ASN A 80 -4.22 -0.34 -10.36
CA ASN A 80 -4.38 -1.19 -11.54
C ASN A 80 -3.17 -1.08 -12.47
N ASN A 81 -2.45 -2.19 -12.66
CA ASN A 81 -1.33 -2.33 -13.60
C ASN A 81 -1.75 -2.65 -15.05
N GLN A 82 -3.00 -2.36 -15.45
CA GLN A 82 -3.60 -2.76 -16.74
C GLN A 82 -2.96 -2.13 -18.01
N HIS A 83 -2.02 -1.16 -17.88
CA HIS A 83 -1.46 -0.42 -19.02
C HIS A 83 -0.08 -0.90 -19.49
N GLY A 84 0.05 -2.19 -19.81
CA GLY A 84 1.03 -2.67 -20.79
C GLY A 84 2.49 -2.79 -20.34
N PHE A 85 2.79 -2.71 -19.05
CA PHE A 85 4.02 -3.28 -18.51
C PHE A 85 3.70 -4.67 -17.95
N CYS A 86 4.46 -5.66 -18.42
CA CYS A 86 4.34 -7.09 -18.12
C CYS A 86 3.84 -7.34 -16.69
N ALA A 87 2.73 -8.08 -16.51
CA ALA A 87 2.35 -8.89 -15.33
C ALA A 87 3.10 -8.65 -13.99
N GLU A 88 3.26 -7.41 -13.55
CA GLU A 88 4.06 -7.09 -12.38
C GLU A 88 3.12 -7.13 -11.18
N CYS A 89 3.12 -8.27 -10.48
CA CYS A 89 2.42 -8.52 -9.23
C CYS A 89 3.13 -7.85 -8.03
N HIS A 90 3.87 -6.75 -8.27
CA HIS A 90 4.68 -6.06 -7.26
C HIS A 90 4.43 -4.56 -7.30
N LEU A 91 4.57 -3.92 -6.12
CA LEU A 91 4.49 -2.47 -5.97
C LEU A 91 5.89 -1.87 -6.00
N ASP A 92 6.10 -0.84 -6.81
CA ASP A 92 7.32 -0.04 -6.80
C ASP A 92 7.14 1.27 -6.01
N ALA A 93 8.26 1.94 -5.69
CA ALA A 93 8.21 3.19 -4.94
C ALA A 93 7.41 4.32 -5.65
N PRO A 94 7.53 4.52 -6.98
CA PRO A 94 6.66 5.45 -7.72
C PRO A 94 5.16 5.20 -7.54
N MET A 95 4.72 3.94 -7.58
CA MET A 95 3.33 3.54 -7.39
C MET A 95 2.82 3.96 -6.01
N VAL A 96 3.59 3.67 -4.95
CA VAL A 96 3.27 4.06 -3.57
C VAL A 96 3.22 5.58 -3.41
N ASN A 97 4.12 6.32 -4.06
CA ASN A 97 4.15 7.78 -4.00
C ASN A 97 2.85 8.40 -4.53
N ARG A 98 2.36 7.89 -5.66
CA ARG A 98 1.10 8.34 -6.27
C ARG A 98 -0.10 8.07 -5.37
N ALA A 99 -0.15 6.90 -4.74
CA ALA A 99 -1.21 6.57 -3.78
C ALA A 99 -1.18 7.51 -2.56
N LEU A 100 0.00 7.83 -2.02
CA LEU A 100 0.11 8.77 -0.89
C LEU A 100 -0.30 10.21 -1.26
N ALA A 101 -0.07 10.64 -2.50
CA ALA A 101 -0.52 11.95 -2.98
C ALA A 101 -2.06 12.05 -3.11
N GLY A 102 -2.73 10.93 -3.37
CA GLY A 102 -4.19 10.83 -3.43
C GLY A 102 -4.87 10.52 -2.09
N ALA A 103 -4.11 10.21 -1.04
CA ALA A 103 -4.65 9.88 0.27
C ALA A 103 -5.28 11.14 0.92
N PRO A 104 -6.60 11.13 1.22
CA PRO A 104 -7.27 12.26 1.86
C PRO A 104 -6.78 12.49 3.29
N ASP A 105 -7.04 13.70 3.81
CA ASP A 105 -6.53 14.20 5.10
C ASP A 105 -6.83 13.30 6.30
N GLY A 106 -7.82 12.41 6.22
CA GLY A 106 -8.19 11.49 7.31
C GLY A 106 -7.13 10.47 7.71
N VAL A 107 -6.15 10.16 6.84
CA VAL A 107 -4.98 9.30 7.16
C VAL A 107 -3.81 10.13 7.71
N ARG A 108 -3.85 11.45 7.56
CA ARG A 108 -2.82 12.39 8.04
C ARG A 108 -3.28 12.96 9.38
N ARG A 109 -2.63 12.52 10.47
CA ARG A 109 -2.80 12.98 11.87
C ARG A 109 -4.18 13.58 12.25
N ARG A 110 -4.90 12.89 13.13
CA ARG A 110 -5.58 13.63 14.22
C ARG A 110 -4.54 14.19 15.19
#